data_AF-A0A956S2S8-F1
#
_entry.id   AF-A0A956S2S8-F1
#
_cell.length_a   1.000
_cell.length_b   1.000
_cell.length_c   1.000
_cell.angle_alpha   90.00
_cell.angle_beta   90.00
_cell.angle_gamma   90.00
#
_symmetry.space_group_name_H-M   'P 1'
#
loop_
_entity.id
_entity.type
_entity.pdbx_description
1 polymer ?
#
loop_
_entity_poly.entity_id
_entity_poly.type
_entity_poly.pdbx_seq_one_letter_code
_entity_poly.pdbx_strand_id
1 'polypeptide(L)'
;MLRKICLLGVATSLLAFASVQAQSVDDLIAKHLDAVGGVEKLKSIQSMKITGTSAIPAMGVTASFTRTSMRPNMMRMDVQVQGQTMVQAYDGETAWQIVPFGGDPTPQAMPEAQAKYFRMQADLDGMLVDFKKKGHKIEFIGKEPVEEKDAYNLKVTMNTGDVTNIYLDTESYLQVKSRLVTPGPGGNNLEIDSYFSDFKTVDGMTMAHTITQNNPMQGKVETKMTEVQVNPEVDKSIFQMPSK
;
A
#
# COMPACT_ATOMS: atom_id res chain seq x y z
N MET A 1 -58.23 23.50 31.70
CA MET A 1 -58.23 22.55 30.57
C MET A 1 -57.17 22.97 29.57
N LEU A 2 -56.29 22.03 29.20
CA LEU A 2 -54.99 22.22 28.57
C LEU A 2 -55.05 22.82 27.14
N ARG A 3 -54.15 23.78 26.88
CA ARG A 3 -53.72 24.21 25.54
C ARG A 3 -52.90 23.09 24.88
N LYS A 4 -53.25 22.70 23.65
CA LYS A 4 -52.42 21.85 22.79
C LYS A 4 -51.86 22.71 21.65
N ILE A 5 -50.56 22.97 21.71
CA ILE A 5 -49.77 23.59 20.63
C ILE A 5 -49.34 22.47 19.69
N CYS A 6 -49.76 22.53 18.42
CA CYS A 6 -49.19 21.70 17.35
C CYS A 6 -47.86 22.33 16.91
N LEU A 7 -46.75 21.67 17.24
CA LEU A 7 -45.45 21.89 16.59
C LEU A 7 -45.35 20.88 15.43
N LEU A 8 -45.49 21.36 14.20
CA LEU A 8 -45.23 20.59 12.98
C LEU A 8 -43.79 20.87 12.53
N GLY A 9 -43.13 19.81 12.08
CA GLY A 9 -41.68 19.67 12.04
C GLY A 9 -40.91 20.52 11.04
N VAL A 10 -39.63 20.71 11.36
CA VAL A 10 -38.54 20.83 10.39
C VAL A 10 -37.40 19.96 10.91
N ALA A 11 -37.27 18.76 10.36
CA ALA A 11 -36.14 17.86 10.60
C ALA A 11 -35.61 17.41 9.24
N THR A 12 -34.96 18.34 8.52
CA THR A 12 -34.36 18.04 7.22
C THR A 12 -33.14 18.93 6.96
N SER A 13 -32.02 18.68 7.62
CA SER A 13 -30.75 19.38 7.30
C SER A 13 -29.49 18.65 7.79
N LEU A 14 -29.46 17.32 7.79
CA LEU A 14 -28.26 16.53 8.15
C LEU A 14 -27.64 15.72 6.99
N LEU A 15 -28.21 15.76 5.78
CA LEU A 15 -27.71 14.99 4.64
C LEU A 15 -26.80 15.76 3.67
N ALA A 16 -26.65 17.09 3.83
CA ALA A 16 -25.86 17.91 2.90
C ALA A 16 -24.35 17.94 3.20
N PHE A 17 -23.94 17.66 4.44
CA PHE A 17 -22.51 17.70 4.81
C PHE A 17 -21.72 16.48 4.32
N ALA A 18 -22.37 15.31 4.22
CA ALA A 18 -21.73 14.08 3.75
C ALA A 18 -21.43 14.11 2.24
N SER A 19 -22.29 14.73 1.44
CA SER A 19 -22.12 14.80 -0.02
C SER A 19 -20.95 15.71 -0.44
N VAL A 20 -20.73 16.82 0.27
CA VAL A 20 -19.63 17.76 -0.03
C VAL A 20 -18.26 17.16 0.31
N GLN A 21 -18.16 16.43 1.43
CA GLN A 21 -16.91 15.75 1.82
C GLN A 21 -16.55 14.61 0.87
N ALA A 22 -17.53 13.81 0.42
CA ALA A 22 -17.30 12.73 -0.55
C ALA A 22 -16.78 13.26 -1.90
N GLN A 23 -17.33 14.39 -2.38
CA GLN A 23 -16.86 15.02 -3.61
C GLN A 23 -15.40 15.47 -3.48
N SER A 24 -14.98 15.97 -2.32
CA SER A 24 -13.58 16.36 -2.09
C SER A 24 -12.61 15.16 -2.04
N VAL A 25 -13.06 14.00 -1.55
CA VAL A 25 -12.25 12.77 -1.54
C VAL A 25 -12.07 12.21 -2.94
N ASP A 26 -13.16 12.12 -3.72
CA ASP A 26 -13.10 11.65 -5.10
C ASP A 26 -12.19 12.56 -5.96
N ASP A 27 -12.28 13.88 -5.77
CA ASP A 27 -11.41 14.86 -6.46
C ASP A 27 -9.93 14.70 -6.09
N LEU A 28 -9.61 14.51 -4.80
CA LEU A 28 -8.23 14.30 -4.34
C LEU A 28 -7.65 12.99 -4.90
N ILE A 29 -8.45 11.93 -4.93
CA ILE A 29 -8.06 10.65 -5.53
C ILE A 29 -7.84 10.82 -7.03
N ALA A 30 -8.75 11.50 -7.74
CA ALA A 30 -8.59 11.74 -9.18
C ALA A 30 -7.28 12.48 -9.50
N LYS A 31 -6.99 13.56 -8.76
CA LYS A 31 -5.72 14.31 -8.92
C LYS A 31 -4.49 13.47 -8.61
N HIS A 32 -4.55 12.63 -7.59
CA HIS A 32 -3.46 11.69 -7.29
C HIS A 32 -3.25 10.69 -8.44
N LEU A 33 -4.34 10.08 -8.94
CA LEU A 33 -4.28 9.12 -10.03
C LEU A 33 -3.73 9.75 -11.29
N ASP A 34 -4.10 11.00 -11.60
CA ASP A 34 -3.52 11.77 -12.71
C ASP A 34 -2.02 12.03 -12.49
N ALA A 35 -1.62 12.42 -11.28
CA ALA A 35 -0.21 12.70 -10.95
C ALA A 35 0.71 11.47 -11.09
N VAL A 36 0.18 10.25 -10.85
CA VAL A 36 0.95 9.01 -10.98
C VAL A 36 0.94 8.41 -12.40
N GLY A 37 0.21 8.99 -13.35
CA GLY A 37 0.19 8.54 -14.76
C GLY A 37 -1.19 8.25 -15.34
N GLY A 38 -2.25 8.42 -14.56
CA GLY A 38 -3.65 8.24 -14.95
C GLY A 38 -4.15 6.81 -14.81
N VAL A 39 -5.46 6.67 -14.62
CA VAL A 39 -6.13 5.37 -14.39
C VAL A 39 -5.99 4.42 -15.57
N GLU A 40 -6.02 4.92 -16.80
CA GLU A 40 -5.88 4.09 -18.00
C GLU A 40 -4.50 3.45 -18.08
N LYS A 41 -3.42 4.22 -17.80
CA LYS A 41 -2.06 3.68 -17.78
C LYS A 41 -1.92 2.65 -16.66
N LEU A 42 -2.36 2.95 -15.44
CA LEU A 42 -2.36 2.01 -14.31
C LEU A 42 -3.02 0.67 -14.67
N LYS A 43 -4.21 0.73 -15.29
CA LYS A 43 -4.96 -0.46 -15.71
C LYS A 43 -4.32 -1.22 -16.87
N SER A 44 -3.54 -0.54 -17.72
CA SER A 44 -2.82 -1.18 -18.83
C SER A 44 -1.67 -2.08 -18.35
N ILE A 45 -1.13 -1.84 -17.15
CA ILE A 45 -0.01 -2.60 -16.60
C ILE A 45 -0.46 -4.04 -16.30
N GLN A 46 0.11 -5.01 -17.01
CA GLN A 46 -0.11 -6.45 -16.80
C GLN A 46 0.95 -7.08 -15.90
N SER A 47 2.17 -6.56 -15.94
CA SER A 47 3.28 -7.03 -15.12
C SER A 47 4.24 -5.91 -14.77
N MET A 48 4.99 -6.07 -13.69
CA MET A 48 6.02 -5.14 -13.27
C MET A 48 7.17 -5.90 -12.61
N LYS A 49 8.41 -5.53 -12.93
CA LYS A 49 9.60 -6.04 -12.25
C LYS A 49 10.40 -4.88 -11.68
N ILE A 50 10.66 -4.91 -10.38
CA ILE A 50 11.42 -3.89 -9.67
C ILE A 50 12.62 -4.57 -9.01
N THR A 51 13.81 -4.02 -9.21
CA THR A 51 15.01 -4.42 -8.48
C THR A 51 15.49 -3.27 -7.60
N GLY A 52 16.17 -3.60 -6.51
CA GLY A 52 16.67 -2.58 -5.61
C GLY A 52 17.44 -3.14 -4.43
N THR A 53 17.71 -2.26 -3.46
CA THR A 53 18.37 -2.60 -2.21
C THR A 53 17.60 -2.06 -1.02
N SER A 54 17.68 -2.75 0.12
CA SER A 54 17.13 -2.32 1.40
C SER A 54 18.24 -2.32 2.44
N ALA A 55 18.55 -1.16 3.00
CA ALA A 55 19.44 -1.04 4.15
C ALA A 55 18.64 -1.34 5.42
N ILE A 56 19.11 -2.30 6.22
CA ILE A 56 18.49 -2.74 7.48
C ILE A 56 19.51 -2.48 8.61
N PRO A 57 19.63 -1.23 9.10
CA PRO A 57 20.61 -0.84 10.10
C PRO A 57 20.55 -1.67 11.38
N ALA A 58 19.34 -2.07 11.81
CA ALA A 58 19.14 -2.91 12.99
C ALA A 58 19.88 -4.26 12.92
N MET A 59 20.12 -4.76 11.71
CA MET A 59 20.86 -6.00 11.45
C MET A 59 22.27 -5.74 10.89
N GLY A 60 22.64 -4.48 10.61
CA GLY A 60 23.91 -4.14 9.98
C GLY A 60 24.09 -4.72 8.57
N VAL A 61 23.00 -5.00 7.86
CA VAL A 61 23.03 -5.61 6.52
C VAL A 61 22.33 -4.76 5.48
N THR A 62 22.77 -4.91 4.23
CA THR A 62 22.05 -4.45 3.04
C THR A 62 21.56 -5.68 2.29
N ALA A 63 20.26 -5.75 2.05
CA ALA A 63 19.64 -6.77 1.21
C ALA A 63 19.50 -6.25 -0.22
N SER A 64 19.68 -7.09 -1.22
CA SER A 64 19.15 -6.82 -2.57
C SER A 64 17.78 -7.51 -2.71
N PHE A 65 16.91 -6.95 -3.53
CA PHE A 65 15.62 -7.58 -3.81
C PHE A 65 15.24 -7.51 -5.28
N THR A 66 14.40 -8.47 -5.69
CA THR A 66 13.63 -8.42 -6.93
C THR A 66 12.17 -8.67 -6.61
N ARG A 67 11.31 -7.71 -6.93
CA ARG A 67 9.86 -7.84 -6.88
C ARG A 67 9.34 -8.02 -8.30
N THR A 68 8.65 -9.12 -8.55
CA THR A 68 7.89 -9.33 -9.79
C THR A 68 6.41 -9.41 -9.44
N SER A 69 5.58 -8.68 -10.17
CA SER A 69 4.12 -8.68 -10.00
C SER A 69 3.46 -8.87 -11.35
N MET A 70 2.30 -9.55 -11.36
CA MET A 70 1.55 -9.84 -12.57
C MET A 70 0.05 -9.91 -12.26
N ARG A 71 -0.79 -9.43 -13.17
CA ARG A 71 -2.24 -9.56 -13.05
C ARG A 71 -2.69 -11.04 -13.10
N PRO A 72 -3.81 -11.41 -12.44
CA PRO A 72 -4.72 -10.52 -11.72
C PRO A 72 -4.20 -10.05 -10.36
N ASN A 73 -3.53 -10.91 -9.57
CA ASN A 73 -2.99 -10.56 -8.25
C ASN A 73 -1.82 -11.49 -7.90
N MET A 74 -0.80 -11.58 -8.74
CA MET A 74 0.37 -12.43 -8.50
C MET A 74 1.55 -11.56 -8.11
N MET A 75 2.33 -12.04 -7.15
CA MET A 75 3.52 -11.33 -6.70
C MET A 75 4.56 -12.32 -6.22
N ARG A 76 5.82 -12.06 -6.55
CA ARG A 76 6.99 -12.74 -6.03
C ARG A 76 7.99 -11.70 -5.57
N MET A 77 8.59 -11.94 -4.43
CA MET A 77 9.68 -11.16 -3.86
C MET A 77 10.81 -12.11 -3.53
N ASP A 78 11.96 -11.90 -4.16
CA ASP A 78 13.22 -12.56 -3.82
C ASP A 78 14.09 -11.54 -3.08
N VAL A 79 14.47 -11.84 -1.84
CA VAL A 79 15.33 -10.99 -1.00
C VAL A 79 16.63 -11.75 -0.71
N GLN A 80 17.75 -11.19 -1.13
CA GLN A 80 19.07 -11.78 -0.97
C GLN A 80 19.88 -11.05 0.10
N VAL A 81 20.39 -11.81 1.08
CA VAL A 81 21.27 -11.32 2.15
C VAL A 81 22.41 -12.32 2.30
N GLN A 82 23.66 -11.84 2.22
CA GLN A 82 24.87 -12.65 2.44
C GLN A 82 24.89 -13.99 1.66
N GLY A 83 24.35 -13.99 0.43
CA GLY A 83 24.35 -15.17 -0.44
C GLY A 83 23.20 -16.17 -0.23
N GLN A 84 22.32 -15.97 0.74
CA GLN A 84 21.07 -16.73 0.86
C GLN A 84 19.88 -15.91 0.35
N THR A 85 18.85 -16.59 -0.16
CA THR A 85 17.66 -15.95 -0.75
C THR A 85 16.39 -16.36 -0.01
N MET A 86 15.74 -15.40 0.65
CA MET A 86 14.36 -15.54 1.10
C MET A 86 13.44 -15.33 -0.08
N VAL A 87 12.46 -16.22 -0.24
CA VAL A 87 11.45 -16.12 -1.29
C VAL A 87 10.10 -15.96 -0.62
N GLN A 88 9.31 -15.03 -1.12
CA GLN A 88 7.91 -14.87 -0.77
C GLN A 88 7.11 -14.74 -2.06
N ALA A 89 6.02 -15.48 -2.20
CA ALA A 89 5.21 -15.43 -3.41
C ALA A 89 3.74 -15.71 -3.13
N TYR A 90 2.91 -15.24 -4.06
CA TYR A 90 1.48 -15.42 -4.12
C TYR A 90 1.09 -15.63 -5.57
N ASP A 91 0.43 -16.74 -5.85
CA ASP A 91 0.00 -17.17 -7.19
C ASP A 91 -1.42 -16.74 -7.54
N GLY A 92 -2.08 -15.95 -6.68
CA GLY A 92 -3.49 -15.60 -6.81
C GLY A 92 -4.42 -16.45 -5.92
N GLU A 93 -3.91 -17.54 -5.34
CA GLU A 93 -4.67 -18.43 -4.46
C GLU A 93 -3.91 -18.69 -3.14
N THR A 94 -2.65 -19.11 -3.24
CA THR A 94 -1.79 -19.51 -2.11
C THR A 94 -0.60 -18.58 -1.96
N ALA A 95 -0.44 -18.00 -0.77
CA ALA A 95 0.78 -17.27 -0.40
C ALA A 95 1.76 -18.23 0.29
N TRP A 96 3.01 -18.26 -0.15
CA TRP A 96 4.04 -19.18 0.33
C TRP A 96 5.39 -18.48 0.47
N GLN A 97 6.28 -19.09 1.26
CA GLN A 97 7.61 -18.55 1.52
C GLN A 97 8.68 -19.64 1.67
N ILE A 98 9.93 -19.22 1.52
CA ILE A 98 11.15 -19.94 1.88
C ILE A 98 11.97 -18.99 2.76
N VAL A 99 12.30 -19.38 4.00
CA VAL A 99 12.97 -18.50 4.98
C VAL A 99 14.31 -19.11 5.40
N PRO A 100 15.40 -18.85 4.66
CA PRO A 100 16.70 -19.49 4.93
C PRO A 100 17.45 -18.89 6.13
N PHE A 101 17.05 -17.70 6.59
CA PHE A 101 17.73 -16.94 7.64
C PHE A 101 17.29 -17.41 9.04
N GLY A 102 17.79 -18.57 9.48
CA GLY A 102 17.43 -19.15 10.78
C GLY A 102 16.01 -19.74 10.85
N GLY A 103 15.31 -19.79 9.71
CA GLY A 103 14.02 -20.45 9.54
C GLY A 103 14.13 -21.78 8.78
N ASP A 104 12.98 -22.28 8.32
CA ASP A 104 12.91 -23.47 7.48
C ASP A 104 13.17 -23.09 6.00
N PRO A 105 14.23 -23.64 5.38
CA PRO A 105 14.57 -23.37 3.99
C PRO A 105 13.72 -24.17 2.99
N THR A 106 12.65 -24.84 3.43
CA THR A 106 11.70 -25.52 2.54
C THR A 106 10.51 -24.62 2.18
N PRO A 107 9.91 -24.79 0.98
CA PRO A 107 8.69 -24.08 0.62
C PRO A 107 7.54 -24.43 1.55
N GLN A 108 6.88 -23.41 2.09
CA GLN A 108 5.73 -23.56 2.98
C GLN A 108 4.72 -22.45 2.81
N ALA A 109 3.46 -22.72 3.13
CA ALA A 109 2.42 -21.70 3.18
C ALA A 109 2.77 -20.61 4.21
N MET A 110 2.48 -19.34 3.88
CA MET A 110 2.61 -18.25 4.84
C MET A 110 1.52 -18.36 5.92
N PRO A 111 1.83 -18.00 7.18
CA PRO A 111 0.79 -17.76 8.19
C PRO A 111 -0.24 -16.75 7.69
N GLU A 112 -1.53 -16.95 8.02
CA GLU A 112 -2.62 -16.15 7.46
C GLU A 112 -2.46 -14.64 7.67
N ALA A 113 -1.98 -14.22 8.85
CA ALA A 113 -1.72 -12.82 9.13
C ALA A 113 -0.71 -12.20 8.13
N GLN A 114 0.33 -12.95 7.76
CA GLN A 114 1.33 -12.53 6.78
C GLN A 114 0.79 -12.62 5.35
N ALA A 115 0.10 -13.72 5.03
CA ALA A 115 -0.52 -13.95 3.73
C ALA A 115 -1.50 -12.84 3.35
N LYS A 116 -2.28 -12.34 4.33
CA LYS A 116 -3.22 -11.23 4.15
C LYS A 116 -2.52 -9.96 3.64
N TYR A 117 -1.45 -9.52 4.31
CA TYR A 117 -0.69 -8.33 3.89
C TYR A 117 0.02 -8.54 2.55
N PHE A 118 0.49 -9.75 2.27
CA PHE A 118 1.14 -10.06 1.01
C PHE A 118 0.14 -10.04 -0.17
N ARG A 119 -1.09 -10.54 0.05
CA ARG A 119 -2.22 -10.42 -0.90
C ARG A 119 -2.56 -8.97 -1.20
N MET A 120 -2.63 -8.12 -0.17
CA MET A 120 -2.87 -6.68 -0.35
C MET A 120 -1.79 -6.02 -1.22
N GLN A 121 -0.52 -6.39 -1.03
CA GLN A 121 0.59 -5.86 -1.83
C GLN A 121 0.64 -6.40 -3.27
N ALA A 122 -0.04 -7.51 -3.56
CA ALA A 122 -0.10 -8.09 -4.91
C ALA A 122 -1.07 -7.34 -5.85
N ASP A 123 -1.92 -6.48 -5.30
CA ASP A 123 -2.80 -5.59 -6.06
C ASP A 123 -2.00 -4.48 -6.75
N LEU A 124 -1.77 -4.65 -8.05
CA LEU A 124 -1.02 -3.71 -8.88
C LEU A 124 -1.67 -2.32 -8.97
N ASP A 125 -2.98 -2.24 -8.80
CA ASP A 125 -3.73 -0.98 -8.89
C ASP A 125 -3.67 -0.17 -7.58
N GLY A 126 -3.30 -0.82 -6.47
CA GLY A 126 -3.28 -0.24 -5.14
C GLY A 126 -4.67 0.10 -4.58
N MET A 127 -4.70 0.65 -3.37
CA MET A 127 -5.95 0.82 -2.61
C MET A 127 -6.86 1.97 -3.09
N LEU A 128 -6.37 2.87 -3.94
CA LEU A 128 -7.12 4.06 -4.36
C LEU A 128 -7.88 3.86 -5.68
N VAL A 129 -7.33 3.07 -6.61
CA VAL A 129 -7.99 2.77 -7.89
C VAL A 129 -9.21 1.90 -7.64
N ASP A 130 -10.35 2.31 -8.21
CA ASP A 130 -11.63 1.61 -8.09
C ASP A 130 -12.02 1.30 -6.62
N PHE A 131 -11.59 2.12 -5.65
CA PHE A 131 -11.74 1.85 -4.21
C PHE A 131 -13.17 1.48 -3.80
N LYS A 132 -14.19 2.12 -4.39
CA LYS A 132 -15.61 1.81 -4.17
C LYS A 132 -15.97 0.39 -4.62
N LYS A 133 -15.47 -0.05 -5.78
CA LYS A 133 -15.69 -1.43 -6.29
C LYS A 133 -14.94 -2.46 -5.45
N LYS A 134 -13.77 -2.10 -4.92
CA LYS A 134 -13.01 -2.91 -3.96
C LYS A 134 -13.66 -2.95 -2.57
N GLY A 135 -14.72 -2.19 -2.33
CA GLY A 135 -15.41 -2.12 -1.04
C GLY A 135 -14.62 -1.35 0.03
N HIS A 136 -13.67 -0.51 -0.38
CA HIS A 136 -12.92 0.35 0.52
C HIS A 136 -13.71 1.61 0.83
N LYS A 137 -13.53 2.15 2.03
CA LYS A 137 -14.04 3.45 2.45
C LYS A 137 -12.87 4.40 2.63
N ILE A 138 -12.95 5.59 2.03
CA ILE A 138 -11.92 6.62 2.15
C ILE A 138 -12.54 7.86 2.78
N GLU A 139 -11.86 8.39 3.80
CA GLU A 139 -12.30 9.57 4.55
C GLU A 139 -11.20 10.62 4.52
N PHE A 140 -11.54 11.87 4.16
CA PHE A 140 -10.62 13.00 4.30
C PHE A 140 -10.57 13.42 5.77
N ILE A 141 -9.39 13.29 6.38
CA ILE A 141 -9.19 13.62 7.80
C ILE A 141 -8.81 15.08 7.97
N GLY A 142 -8.04 15.63 7.03
CA GLY A 142 -7.57 17.00 7.09
C GLY A 142 -6.24 17.19 6.38
N LYS A 143 -5.63 18.36 6.59
CA LYS A 143 -4.25 18.63 6.18
C LYS A 143 -3.34 18.52 7.39
N GLU A 144 -2.18 17.94 7.20
CA GLU A 144 -1.15 17.84 8.24
C GLU A 144 0.26 17.88 7.65
N PRO A 145 1.24 18.41 8.41
CA PRO A 145 2.61 18.54 7.92
C PRO A 145 3.31 17.18 7.85
N VAL A 146 4.01 16.92 6.75
CA VAL A 146 4.90 15.78 6.50
C VAL A 146 6.22 16.34 5.98
N GLU A 147 7.31 16.16 6.73
CA GLU A 147 8.67 16.61 6.35
C GLU A 147 8.69 18.05 5.79
N GLU A 148 8.10 18.98 6.56
CA GLU A 148 8.04 20.43 6.27
C GLU A 148 7.07 20.86 5.14
N LYS A 149 6.32 19.93 4.55
CA LYS A 149 5.25 20.22 3.56
C LYS A 149 3.88 19.80 4.04
N ASP A 150 2.84 20.54 3.63
CA ASP A 150 1.46 20.14 3.92
C ASP A 150 1.02 18.97 3.04
N ALA A 151 0.41 17.96 3.65
CA ALA A 151 -0.18 16.82 2.96
C ALA A 151 -1.66 16.64 3.34
N TYR A 152 -2.49 16.21 2.39
CA TYR A 152 -3.85 15.74 2.63
C TYR A 152 -3.80 14.33 3.26
N ASN A 153 -4.40 14.16 4.44
CA ASN A 153 -4.56 12.86 5.07
C ASN A 153 -5.88 12.21 4.64
N LEU A 154 -5.75 11.07 3.97
CA LEU A 154 -6.83 10.18 3.59
C LEU A 154 -6.76 8.91 4.44
N LYS A 155 -7.78 8.67 5.27
CA LYS A 155 -7.94 7.39 5.97
C LYS A 155 -8.62 6.40 5.04
N VAL A 156 -7.92 5.33 4.67
CA VAL A 156 -8.44 4.21 3.89
C VAL A 156 -8.77 3.07 4.83
N THR A 157 -10.05 2.70 4.88
CA THR A 157 -10.54 1.47 5.54
C THR A 157 -10.84 0.45 4.46
N MET A 158 -10.08 -0.63 4.42
CA MET A 158 -10.24 -1.70 3.43
C MET A 158 -11.46 -2.57 3.73
N ASN A 159 -11.91 -3.34 2.74
CA ASN A 159 -13.05 -4.26 2.92
C ASN A 159 -12.77 -5.37 3.96
N THR A 160 -11.49 -5.64 4.22
CA THR A 160 -10.98 -6.53 5.28
C THR A 160 -11.00 -5.90 6.67
N GLY A 161 -11.33 -4.61 6.78
CA GLY A 161 -11.31 -3.84 8.03
C GLY A 161 -9.96 -3.21 8.39
N ASP A 162 -8.89 -3.47 7.63
CA ASP A 162 -7.59 -2.84 7.88
C ASP A 162 -7.63 -1.35 7.57
N VAL A 163 -6.87 -0.57 8.34
CA VAL A 163 -6.81 0.88 8.22
C VAL A 163 -5.40 1.31 7.85
N THR A 164 -5.30 2.09 6.79
CA THR A 164 -4.07 2.77 6.38
C THR A 164 -4.39 4.23 6.11
N ASN A 165 -3.57 5.14 6.63
CA ASN A 165 -3.61 6.54 6.23
C ASN A 165 -2.66 6.77 5.06
N ILE A 166 -3.13 7.44 4.02
CA ILE A 166 -2.35 7.92 2.88
C ILE A 166 -2.23 9.44 2.99
N TYR A 167 -1.02 9.94 2.75
CA TYR A 167 -0.68 11.35 2.81
C TYR A 167 -0.26 11.83 1.43
N LEU A 168 -1.09 12.67 0.81
CA LEU A 168 -0.83 13.23 -0.52
C LEU A 168 -0.29 14.65 -0.39
N ASP A 169 0.87 14.93 -0.96
CA ASP A 169 1.43 16.28 -1.00
C ASP A 169 0.44 17.25 -1.64
N THR A 170 0.25 18.43 -1.04
CA THR A 170 -0.83 19.35 -1.42
C THR A 170 -0.61 20.06 -2.77
N GLU A 171 0.61 20.04 -3.31
CA GLU A 171 0.98 20.66 -4.57
C GLU A 171 1.03 19.64 -5.72
N SER A 172 1.75 18.54 -5.51
CA SER A 172 2.00 17.49 -6.51
C SER A 172 0.98 16.37 -6.50
N TYR A 173 0.19 16.22 -5.42
CA TYR A 173 -0.75 15.11 -5.19
C TYR A 173 -0.10 13.72 -5.17
N LEU A 174 1.24 13.64 -5.10
CA LEU A 174 1.95 12.38 -4.93
C LEU A 174 1.84 11.89 -3.48
N GLN A 175 1.74 10.57 -3.30
CA GLN A 175 1.77 9.97 -1.97
C GLN A 175 3.18 10.11 -1.38
N VAL A 176 3.35 10.97 -0.39
CA VAL A 176 4.63 11.24 0.29
C VAL A 176 4.78 10.46 1.58
N LYS A 177 3.68 10.02 2.18
CA LYS A 177 3.68 9.17 3.37
C LYS A 177 2.50 8.21 3.37
N SER A 178 2.68 7.06 4.02
CA SER A 178 1.58 6.23 4.50
C SER A 178 1.83 5.81 5.94
N ARG A 179 0.74 5.58 6.68
CA ARG A 179 0.78 5.06 8.05
C ARG A 179 -0.12 3.85 8.16
N LEU A 180 0.47 2.70 8.44
CA LEU A 180 -0.27 1.48 8.78
C LEU A 180 -0.48 1.46 10.30
N VAL A 181 -1.73 1.25 10.72
CA VAL A 181 -2.06 1.04 12.13
C VAL A 181 -2.45 -0.43 12.32
N THR A 182 -1.61 -1.17 13.04
CA THR A 182 -1.83 -2.61 13.30
C THR A 182 -1.83 -2.87 14.81
N PRO A 183 -2.51 -3.92 15.30
CA PRO A 183 -2.34 -4.35 16.68
C PRO A 183 -0.86 -4.64 16.99
N GLY A 184 -0.36 -4.04 18.06
CA GLY A 184 0.98 -4.25 18.60
C GLY A 184 0.95 -5.13 19.86
N PRO A 185 2.13 -5.42 20.43
CA PRO A 185 2.25 -6.19 21.67
C PRO A 185 1.47 -5.55 22.83
N GLY A 186 0.79 -6.38 23.63
CA GLY A 186 0.08 -5.90 24.83
C GLY A 186 -1.20 -5.12 24.57
N GLY A 187 -1.73 -5.13 23.34
CA GLY A 187 -3.01 -4.49 22.99
C GLY A 187 -2.91 -3.01 22.60
N ASN A 188 -1.70 -2.43 22.57
CA ASN A 188 -1.47 -1.10 22.03
C ASN A 188 -1.38 -1.15 20.50
N ASN A 189 -1.79 -0.09 19.81
CA ASN A 189 -1.57 0.02 18.37
C ASN A 189 -0.11 0.30 18.05
N LEU A 190 0.41 -0.37 17.02
CA LEU A 190 1.69 -0.09 16.40
C LEU A 190 1.44 0.75 15.14
N GLU A 191 2.06 1.92 15.08
CA GLU A 191 2.07 2.76 13.88
C GLU A 191 3.36 2.51 13.10
N ILE A 192 3.23 2.14 11.84
CA ILE A 192 4.37 1.96 10.93
C ILE A 192 4.24 3.02 9.85
N ASP A 193 5.18 3.97 9.86
CA ASP A 193 5.24 5.04 8.87
C ASP A 193 6.12 4.63 7.70
N SER A 194 5.71 4.97 6.47
CA SER A 194 6.53 4.84 5.26
C SER A 194 6.56 6.18 4.55
N TYR A 195 7.74 6.67 4.22
CA TYR A 195 7.99 7.94 3.54
C TYR A 195 8.50 7.66 2.13
N PHE A 196 7.97 8.37 1.16
CA PHE A 196 8.17 8.13 -0.27
C PHE A 196 8.87 9.35 -0.89
N SER A 197 10.00 9.12 -1.54
CA SER A 197 10.82 10.18 -2.13
C SER A 197 11.56 9.71 -3.39
N ASP A 198 12.35 10.59 -4.00
CA ASP A 198 13.05 10.36 -5.27
C ASP A 198 12.07 9.90 -6.38
N PHE A 199 11.01 10.67 -6.59
CA PHE A 199 9.99 10.34 -7.59
C PHE A 199 10.56 10.45 -9.00
N LYS A 200 10.34 9.42 -9.82
CA LYS A 200 10.75 9.37 -11.22
C LYS A 200 9.61 8.84 -12.08
N THR A 201 9.61 9.25 -13.34
CA THR A 201 8.68 8.74 -14.34
C THR A 201 9.32 7.59 -15.10
N VAL A 202 8.68 6.41 -15.07
CA VAL A 202 9.10 5.21 -15.81
C VAL A 202 7.91 4.75 -16.64
N ASP A 203 8.07 4.68 -17.97
CA ASP A 203 7.02 4.27 -18.90
C ASP A 203 5.68 5.03 -18.69
N GLY A 204 5.76 6.34 -18.39
CA GLY A 204 4.58 7.19 -18.15
C GLY A 204 3.97 7.09 -16.75
N MET A 205 4.55 6.28 -15.86
CA MET A 205 4.14 6.16 -14.45
C MET A 205 5.10 6.92 -13.54
N THR A 206 4.58 7.82 -12.70
CA THR A 206 5.39 8.48 -11.67
C THR A 206 5.38 7.67 -10.38
N MET A 207 6.55 7.26 -9.91
CA MET A 207 6.69 6.41 -8.72
C MET A 207 7.91 6.79 -7.88
N ALA A 208 7.84 6.52 -6.58
CA ALA A 208 8.95 6.77 -5.66
C ALA A 208 10.06 5.73 -5.86
N HIS A 209 11.30 6.18 -6.02
CA HIS A 209 12.47 5.30 -6.05
C HIS A 209 13.13 5.14 -4.68
N THR A 210 12.72 5.89 -3.67
CA THR A 210 13.15 5.70 -2.29
C THR A 210 11.94 5.56 -1.37
N ILE A 211 11.95 4.52 -0.54
CA ILE A 211 10.96 4.30 0.52
C ILE A 211 11.71 4.15 1.84
N THR A 212 11.45 5.04 2.79
CA THR A 212 11.94 4.91 4.16
C THR A 212 10.79 4.45 5.05
N GLN A 213 10.89 3.23 5.58
CA GLN A 213 9.96 2.73 6.58
C GLN A 213 10.52 2.98 7.98
N ASN A 214 9.67 3.45 8.90
CA ASN A 214 9.95 3.55 10.31
C ASN A 214 9.01 2.62 11.07
N ASN A 215 9.55 1.50 11.54
CA ASN A 215 8.82 0.53 12.34
C ASN A 215 9.37 0.59 13.78
N PRO A 216 8.55 0.94 14.79
CA PRO A 216 9.02 1.05 16.17
C PRO A 216 9.68 -0.23 16.74
N MET A 217 9.37 -1.40 16.18
CA MET A 217 9.95 -2.68 16.59
C MET A 217 11.18 -3.09 15.77
N GLN A 218 11.26 -2.70 14.50
CA GLN A 218 12.31 -3.15 13.56
C GLN A 218 13.31 -2.05 13.20
N GLY A 219 13.07 -0.82 13.67
CA GLY A 219 13.85 0.36 13.33
C GLY A 219 13.50 0.94 11.96
N LYS A 220 14.40 1.80 11.47
CA LYS A 220 14.28 2.45 10.16
C LYS A 220 14.89 1.56 9.08
N VAL A 221 14.13 1.27 8.02
CA VAL A 221 14.59 0.55 6.83
C VAL A 221 14.49 1.50 5.63
N GLU A 222 15.59 1.70 4.91
CA GLU A 222 15.60 2.50 3.67
C GLU A 222 15.71 1.57 2.47
N THR A 223 14.75 1.66 1.55
CA THR A 223 14.69 0.88 0.33
C THR A 223 14.87 1.79 -0.88
N LYS A 224 15.79 1.43 -1.78
CA LYS A 224 16.07 2.14 -3.03
C LYS A 224 15.79 1.24 -4.22
N MET A 225 14.96 1.72 -5.15
CA MET A 225 14.66 1.04 -6.40
C MET A 225 15.67 1.46 -7.47
N THR A 226 16.43 0.48 -7.96
CA THR A 226 17.49 0.69 -8.96
C THR A 226 16.99 0.52 -10.38
N GLU A 227 16.05 -0.39 -10.60
CA GLU A 227 15.48 -0.66 -11.92
C GLU A 227 13.99 -0.94 -11.81
N VAL A 228 13.23 -0.41 -12.75
CA VAL A 228 11.79 -0.68 -12.90
C VAL A 228 11.53 -1.03 -14.36
N GLN A 229 10.90 -2.17 -14.58
CA GLN A 229 10.42 -2.62 -15.89
C GLN A 229 8.90 -2.75 -15.83
N VAL A 230 8.22 -2.07 -16.76
CA VAL A 230 6.77 -2.12 -16.91
C VAL A 230 6.42 -3.05 -18.07
N ASN A 231 5.45 -3.94 -17.85
CA ASN A 231 5.04 -4.98 -18.79
C ASN A 231 6.16 -5.90 -19.32
N PRO A 232 7.15 -6.33 -18.50
CA PRO A 232 8.09 -7.35 -18.97
C PRO A 232 7.37 -8.70 -19.21
N GLU A 233 7.94 -9.54 -20.07
CA GLU A 233 7.54 -10.94 -20.14
C GLU A 233 7.86 -11.64 -18.81
N VAL A 234 6.88 -12.33 -18.24
CA VAL A 234 6.99 -13.03 -16.97
C VAL A 234 6.46 -14.44 -17.12
N ASP A 235 7.28 -15.44 -16.77
CA ASP A 235 6.80 -16.80 -16.63
C ASP A 235 5.93 -16.92 -15.37
N LYS A 236 4.66 -17.29 -15.56
CA LYS A 236 3.69 -17.47 -14.49
C LYS A 236 4.11 -18.56 -13.49
N SER A 237 4.94 -19.52 -13.90
CA SER A 237 5.39 -20.62 -13.04
C SER A 237 6.18 -20.14 -11.82
N ILE A 238 6.84 -18.97 -11.90
CA ILE A 238 7.67 -18.45 -10.80
C ILE A 238 6.85 -18.14 -9.55
N PHE A 239 5.55 -17.90 -9.68
CA PHE A 239 4.66 -17.58 -8.57
C PHE A 239 4.17 -18.82 -7.84
N GLN A 240 4.23 -20.00 -8.47
CA GLN A 240 3.73 -21.25 -7.90
C GLN A 240 4.68 -21.75 -6.81
N MET A 241 4.10 -22.30 -5.75
CA MET A 241 4.89 -22.98 -4.72
C MET A 241 5.57 -24.21 -5.35
N PRO A 242 6.91 -24.34 -5.26
CA PRO A 242 7.59 -25.50 -5.79
C PRO A 242 7.08 -26.79 -5.14
N SER A 243 6.93 -27.84 -5.95
CA SER A 243 6.70 -29.18 -5.43
C SER A 243 7.96 -29.67 -4.70
N LYS A 244 7.77 -30.46 -3.63
CA LYS A 244 8.87 -31.11 -2.90
C LYS A 244 9.58 -32.14 -3.77
#